data_AF-A0A2W6DB58-F1
#
_entry.id   AF-A0A2W6DB58-F1
#
_cell.length_a   1.000
_cell.length_b   1.000
_cell.length_c   1.000
_cell.angle_alpha   90.00
_cell.angle_beta   90.00
_cell.angle_gamma   90.00
#
_symmetry.space_group_name_H-M   'P 1'
#
loop_
_entity.id
_entity.type
_entity.pdbx_description
1 polymer ?
#
loop_
_entity_poly.entity_id
_entity_poly.type
_entity_poly.pdbx_seq_one_letter_code
_entity_poly.pdbx_strand_id
1 'polypeptide(L)'
;MITLTAEQHVLPGKEAQVDALMARLMADVSRHEPGCTRFDYVVDNADRSRRLVIETYRDEVAFAQHCGSSYLAEFIPQLVACLVEPPKVVRFSDAFPSAAAATFFHTGIVVPDLDQAVGYYADTYGIAFTEPGVFAIPRLEDPDPHPFELTAVLSRTEPPYLELIQASGDGIISADKCGQILYHAYWEPDMASRWEWLKTEGPGVEAAFRMDEHSAPFSMITAPDPFGNRIEYVGVEAADPLTEWARTGVLPSGVGA
;
A
#
# COMPACT_ATOMS: atom_id res chain seq x y z
N MET A 1 10.91 14.91 -1.15
CA MET A 1 9.56 15.14 -0.59
C MET A 1 9.56 16.44 0.19
N ILE A 2 8.43 16.85 0.75
CA ILE A 2 8.33 17.97 1.67
C ILE A 2 8.03 17.41 3.04
N THR A 3 8.89 17.65 4.03
CA THR A 3 8.61 17.26 5.41
C THR A 3 8.36 18.51 6.26
N LEU A 4 7.32 18.50 7.07
CA LEU A 4 7.09 19.52 8.08
C LEU A 4 7.00 18.89 9.47
N THR A 5 7.37 19.69 10.46
CA THR A 5 7.05 19.41 11.85
C THR A 5 6.19 20.52 12.41
N ALA A 6 5.10 20.18 13.11
CA ALA A 6 4.32 21.12 13.89
C ALA A 6 4.44 20.79 15.38
N GLU A 7 5.24 21.58 16.10
CA GLU A 7 5.37 21.45 17.55
C GLU A 7 4.21 22.16 18.24
N GLN A 8 3.58 21.47 19.20
CA GLN A 8 2.44 21.96 19.96
C GLN A 8 2.73 21.84 21.45
N HIS A 9 2.44 22.89 22.21
CA HIS A 9 2.50 22.88 23.67
C HIS A 9 1.07 23.01 24.21
N VAL A 10 0.55 21.92 24.76
CA VAL A 10 -0.85 21.80 25.20
C VAL A 10 -1.04 22.43 26.58
N LEU A 11 -2.15 23.15 26.77
CA LEU A 11 -2.55 23.67 28.08
C LEU A 11 -2.83 22.51 29.06
N PRO A 12 -2.48 22.65 30.34
CA PRO A 12 -2.78 21.62 31.34
C PRO A 12 -4.28 21.26 31.38
N GLY A 13 -4.58 19.97 31.31
CA GLY A 13 -5.94 19.44 31.31
C GLY A 13 -6.65 19.47 29.95
N LYS A 14 -5.95 19.88 28.88
CA LYS A 14 -6.45 19.86 27.50
C LYS A 14 -5.91 18.70 26.65
N GLU A 15 -5.04 17.87 27.22
CA GLU A 15 -4.34 16.79 26.52
C GLU A 15 -5.30 15.85 25.80
N ALA A 16 -6.28 15.29 26.53
CA ALA A 16 -7.27 14.38 25.93
C ALA A 16 -8.12 15.05 24.84
N GLN A 17 -8.37 16.35 24.95
CA GLN A 17 -9.12 17.11 23.94
C GLN A 17 -8.29 17.28 22.66
N VAL A 18 -7.00 17.60 22.78
CA VAL A 18 -6.08 17.70 21.63
C VAL A 18 -5.87 16.33 21.00
N ASP A 19 -5.65 15.29 21.78
CA ASP A 19 -5.46 13.92 21.27
C ASP A 19 -6.70 13.48 20.47
N ALA A 20 -7.92 13.80 20.93
CA ALA A 20 -9.16 13.51 20.20
C ALA A 20 -9.34 14.38 18.94
N LEU A 21 -8.93 15.65 18.96
CA LEU A 21 -8.91 16.52 17.78
C LEU A 21 -7.95 15.98 16.72
N MET A 22 -6.75 15.59 17.13
CA MET A 22 -5.71 15.03 16.26
C MET A 22 -6.15 13.69 15.67
N ALA A 23 -6.73 12.79 16.46
CA ALA A 23 -7.25 11.52 15.94
C ALA A 23 -8.28 11.71 14.81
N ARG A 24 -9.14 12.74 14.91
CA ARG A 24 -10.08 13.10 13.82
C ARG A 24 -9.35 13.65 12.60
N LEU A 25 -8.45 14.61 12.79
CA LEU A 25 -7.66 15.18 11.69
C LEU A 25 -6.87 14.09 10.95
N MET A 26 -6.22 13.18 11.69
CA MET A 26 -5.48 12.06 11.12
C MET A 26 -6.38 11.17 10.26
N ALA A 27 -7.62 10.89 10.71
CA ALA A 27 -8.58 10.12 9.93
C ALA A 27 -9.01 10.86 8.63
N ASP A 28 -9.18 12.18 8.69
CA ASP A 28 -9.52 12.99 7.52
C ASP A 28 -8.36 13.09 6.53
N VAL A 29 -7.14 13.38 6.99
CA VAL A 29 -5.92 13.40 6.16
C VAL A 29 -5.75 12.04 5.49
N SER A 30 -5.81 10.97 6.28
CA SER A 30 -5.65 9.60 5.81
C SER A 30 -6.68 9.20 4.76
N ARG A 31 -7.91 9.73 4.83
CA ARG A 31 -8.98 9.43 3.87
C ARG A 31 -8.93 10.28 2.60
N HIS A 32 -8.50 11.55 2.70
CA HIS A 32 -8.71 12.53 1.64
C HIS A 32 -7.41 13.05 1.01
N GLU A 33 -6.25 12.72 1.56
CA GLU A 33 -4.95 13.25 1.11
C GLU A 33 -3.99 12.12 0.67
N PRO A 34 -4.21 11.51 -0.51
CA PRO A 34 -3.29 10.48 -1.03
C PRO A 34 -1.87 11.03 -1.28
N GLY A 35 -1.71 12.35 -1.38
CA GLY A 35 -0.41 13.00 -1.48
C GLY A 35 0.34 13.19 -0.15
N CYS A 36 -0.30 12.93 0.99
CA CYS A 36 0.31 12.90 2.32
C CYS A 36 0.86 11.50 2.58
N THR A 37 2.17 11.32 2.48
CA THR A 37 2.84 10.01 2.59
C THR A 37 3.21 9.66 4.03
N ARG A 38 3.10 10.60 4.96
CA ARG A 38 3.30 10.40 6.39
C ARG A 38 2.53 11.46 7.16
N PHE A 39 1.83 11.06 8.21
CA PHE A 39 1.21 11.99 9.16
C PHE A 39 1.23 11.36 10.56
N ASP A 40 2.32 11.55 11.27
CA ASP A 40 2.49 11.00 12.62
C ASP A 40 2.16 12.05 13.67
N TYR A 41 1.54 11.58 14.75
CA TYR A 41 1.32 12.36 15.97
C TYR A 41 2.02 11.70 17.14
N VAL A 42 3.06 12.34 17.67
CA VAL A 42 3.88 11.79 18.75
C VAL A 42 3.87 12.69 19.98
N VAL A 43 4.09 12.07 21.14
CA VAL A 43 4.14 12.74 22.44
C VAL A 43 5.57 12.69 22.98
N ASP A 44 6.06 13.81 23.50
CA ASP A 44 7.37 13.82 24.17
C ASP A 44 7.32 12.93 25.42
N ASN A 45 8.35 12.08 25.58
CA ASN A 45 8.46 11.17 26.71
C ASN A 45 8.84 11.91 28.00
N ALA A 46 9.58 13.01 27.90
CA ALA A 46 10.01 13.81 29.03
C ALA A 46 8.93 14.82 29.45
N ASP A 47 8.15 15.32 28.50
CA ASP A 47 7.10 16.32 28.75
C ASP A 47 5.79 15.94 28.06
N ARG A 48 4.84 15.42 28.84
CA ARG A 48 3.54 14.99 28.36
C ARG A 48 2.62 16.15 27.97
N SER A 49 3.02 17.42 28.05
CA SER A 49 2.29 18.54 27.45
C SER A 49 2.74 18.84 26.01
N ARG A 50 3.91 18.33 25.60
CA ARG A 50 4.48 18.57 24.27
C ARG A 50 4.05 17.48 23.29
N ARG A 51 3.67 17.93 22.10
CA ARG A 51 3.27 17.08 20.98
C ARG A 51 4.00 17.53 19.73
N LEU A 52 4.22 16.58 18.83
CA LEU A 52 4.82 16.84 17.54
C LEU A 52 3.99 16.14 16.47
N VAL A 53 3.58 16.90 15.47
CA VAL A 53 3.12 16.34 14.19
C VAL A 53 4.33 16.25 13.26
N ILE A 54 4.52 15.11 12.62
CA ILE A 54 5.52 14.91 11.56
C ILE A 54 4.75 14.54 10.30
N GLU A 55 4.77 15.42 9.32
CA GLU A 55 4.01 15.25 8.09
C GLU A 55 4.93 15.29 6.87
N THR A 56 4.69 14.39 5.91
CA THR A 56 5.44 14.34 4.65
C THR A 56 4.47 14.35 3.48
N TYR A 57 4.75 15.22 2.51
CA TYR A 57 3.97 15.35 1.28
C TYR A 57 4.84 15.01 0.08
N ARG A 58 4.23 14.36 -0.93
CA ARG A 58 4.92 13.97 -2.16
C ARG A 58 5.48 15.17 -2.93
N ASP A 59 4.70 16.26 -2.98
CA ASP A 59 5.04 17.50 -3.68
C ASP A 59 4.27 18.71 -3.12
N GLU A 60 4.50 19.89 -3.71
CA GLU A 60 3.85 21.15 -3.31
C GLU A 60 2.34 21.16 -3.56
N VAL A 61 1.85 20.40 -4.53
CA VAL A 61 0.41 20.34 -4.84
C VAL A 61 -0.31 19.62 -3.71
N ALA A 62 0.23 18.49 -3.26
CA ALA A 62 -0.28 17.77 -2.09
C ALA A 62 -0.25 18.62 -0.82
N PHE A 63 0.86 19.33 -0.58
CA PHE A 63 0.96 20.24 0.57
C PHE A 63 -0.06 21.41 0.49
N ALA A 64 -0.24 22.01 -0.69
CA ALA A 64 -1.22 23.08 -0.88
C ALA A 64 -2.66 22.58 -0.66
N GLN A 65 -2.97 21.34 -1.08
CA GLN A 65 -4.25 20.70 -0.83
C GLN A 65 -4.52 20.53 0.67
N HIS A 66 -3.53 20.06 1.44
CA HIS A 66 -3.63 19.96 2.90
C HIS A 66 -3.98 21.31 3.53
N CYS A 67 -3.17 22.35 3.23
CA CYS A 67 -3.37 23.70 3.75
C CYS A 67 -4.72 24.32 3.36
N GLY A 68 -5.27 23.95 2.21
CA GLY A 68 -6.54 24.45 1.69
C GLY A 68 -7.77 23.65 2.10
N SER A 69 -7.61 22.57 2.88
CA SER A 69 -8.72 21.67 3.23
C SER A 69 -9.71 22.29 4.23
N SER A 70 -10.98 21.92 4.11
CA SER A 70 -12.03 22.41 5.02
C SER A 70 -11.86 21.85 6.43
N TYR A 71 -11.48 20.57 6.57
CA TYR A 71 -11.27 19.95 7.88
C TYR A 71 -10.09 20.57 8.63
N LEU A 72 -9.01 20.98 7.95
CA LEU A 72 -7.92 21.70 8.61
C LEU A 72 -8.37 23.10 9.05
N ALA A 73 -9.14 23.81 8.21
CA ALA A 73 -9.70 25.12 8.56
C ALA A 73 -10.63 25.08 9.78
N GLU A 74 -11.41 24.01 9.93
CA GLU A 74 -12.28 23.77 11.10
C GLU A 74 -11.48 23.31 12.35
N PHE A 75 -10.40 22.56 12.14
CA PHE A 75 -9.56 22.03 13.19
C PHE A 75 -8.70 23.10 13.87
N ILE A 76 -8.06 24.00 13.09
CA ILE A 76 -7.08 24.96 13.61
C ILE A 76 -7.60 25.80 14.78
N PRO A 77 -8.80 26.43 14.73
CA PRO A 77 -9.29 27.23 15.85
C PRO A 77 -9.50 26.42 17.14
N GLN A 78 -9.94 25.15 17.00
CA GLN A 78 -10.16 24.25 18.13
C GLN A 78 -8.84 23.82 18.76
N LEU A 79 -7.83 23.54 17.93
CA LEU A 79 -6.47 23.25 18.39
C LEU A 79 -5.89 24.45 19.14
N VAL A 80 -5.86 25.64 18.52
CA VAL A 80 -5.24 26.84 19.10
C VAL A 80 -5.86 27.21 20.45
N ALA A 81 -7.15 27.01 20.65
CA ALA A 81 -7.82 27.21 21.94
C ALA A 81 -7.33 26.28 23.07
N CYS A 82 -6.62 25.20 22.72
CA CYS A 82 -6.07 24.21 23.63
C CYS A 82 -4.55 24.34 23.85
N LEU A 83 -3.88 25.28 23.18
CA LEU A 83 -2.43 25.42 23.25
C LEU A 83 -2.00 26.65 24.07
N VAL A 84 -0.81 26.56 24.66
CA VAL A 84 -0.15 27.67 25.37
C VAL A 84 0.18 28.80 24.39
N GLU A 85 0.58 28.42 23.18
CA GLU A 85 0.95 29.30 22.09
C GLU A 85 0.61 28.63 20.74
N PRO A 86 0.51 29.39 19.63
CA PRO A 86 0.28 28.80 18.31
C PRO A 86 1.35 27.76 17.95
N PRO A 87 0.99 26.70 17.18
CA PRO A 87 1.95 25.68 16.80
C PRO A 87 3.15 26.25 16.04
N LYS A 88 4.35 25.76 16.35
CA LYS A 88 5.56 26.12 15.62
C LYS A 88 5.76 25.15 14.46
N VAL A 89 5.53 25.63 13.25
CA VAL A 89 5.70 24.84 12.03
C VAL A 89 7.07 25.11 11.42
N VAL A 90 7.82 24.05 11.14
CA VAL A 90 9.13 24.11 10.48
C VAL A 90 9.15 23.15 9.30
N ARG A 91 9.67 23.62 8.17
CA ARG A 91 9.78 22.84 6.94
C ARG A 91 11.22 22.37 6.73
N PHE A 92 11.35 21.12 6.29
CA PHE A 92 12.60 20.43 6.03
C PHE A 92 12.64 19.89 4.60
N SER A 93 13.85 19.73 4.09
CA SER A 93 14.14 19.00 2.86
C SER A 93 14.93 17.75 3.21
N ASP A 94 14.73 16.69 2.44
CA ASP A 94 15.49 15.46 2.62
C ASP A 94 16.99 15.74 2.39
N ALA A 95 17.83 15.41 3.36
CA ALA A 95 19.28 15.59 3.26
C ALA A 95 19.93 14.60 2.27
N PHE A 96 19.23 13.51 2.00
CA PHE A 96 19.61 12.47 1.05
C PHE A 96 18.42 12.23 0.11
N PRO A 97 18.65 11.70 -1.11
CA PRO A 97 17.54 11.22 -1.92
C PRO A 97 16.72 10.25 -1.08
N SER A 98 15.39 10.39 -1.09
CA SER A 98 14.53 9.30 -0.64
C SER A 98 15.01 8.01 -1.30
N ALA A 99 15.01 6.91 -0.56
CA ALA A 99 15.06 5.61 -1.20
C ALA A 99 14.01 5.65 -2.33
N ALA A 100 14.40 5.24 -3.54
CA ALA A 100 13.44 5.13 -4.63
C ALA A 100 12.23 4.36 -4.10
N ALA A 101 11.01 4.77 -4.48
CA ALA A 101 9.80 4.04 -4.13
C ALA A 101 10.08 2.55 -4.32
N ALA A 102 9.78 1.74 -3.31
CA ALA A 102 10.15 0.35 -3.32
C ALA A 102 9.62 -0.28 -4.61
N THR A 103 10.52 -0.62 -5.54
CA THR A 103 10.13 -1.36 -6.73
C THR A 103 9.60 -2.72 -6.30
N PHE A 104 10.03 -3.21 -5.15
CA PHE A 104 9.55 -4.43 -4.54
C PHE A 104 8.22 -4.18 -3.82
N PHE A 105 7.15 -4.79 -4.34
CA PHE A 105 5.76 -4.55 -3.96
C PHE A 105 5.27 -5.56 -2.92
N HIS A 106 5.22 -6.85 -3.25
CA HIS A 106 4.72 -7.89 -2.34
C HIS A 106 5.33 -9.25 -2.63
N THR A 107 5.04 -10.22 -1.78
CA THR A 107 5.41 -11.64 -1.97
C THR A 107 4.15 -12.48 -1.89
N GLY A 108 3.87 -13.25 -2.95
CA GLY A 108 2.67 -14.06 -3.08
C GLY A 108 2.86 -15.49 -2.60
N ILE A 109 1.92 -15.98 -1.79
CA ILE A 109 1.83 -17.38 -1.36
C ILE A 109 0.44 -17.90 -1.68
N VAL A 110 0.38 -18.96 -2.50
CA VAL A 110 -0.87 -19.68 -2.74
C VAL A 110 -1.13 -20.62 -1.56
N VAL A 111 -2.33 -20.57 -1.01
CA VAL A 111 -2.74 -21.35 0.17
C VAL A 111 -4.01 -22.14 -0.11
N PRO A 112 -4.14 -23.37 0.42
CA PRO A 112 -5.28 -24.23 0.14
C PRO A 112 -6.57 -23.72 0.81
N ASP A 113 -6.44 -23.00 1.92
CA ASP A 113 -7.54 -22.40 2.70
C ASP A 113 -7.08 -21.02 3.17
N LEU A 114 -7.67 -19.98 2.59
CA LEU A 114 -7.28 -18.60 2.83
C LEU A 114 -7.57 -18.15 4.27
N ASP A 115 -8.74 -18.48 4.80
CA ASP A 115 -9.15 -18.08 6.16
C ASP A 115 -8.23 -18.72 7.21
N GLN A 116 -7.91 -20.01 7.04
CA GLN A 116 -6.96 -20.69 7.92
C GLN A 116 -5.56 -20.06 7.84
N ALA A 117 -5.07 -19.76 6.64
CA ALA A 117 -3.76 -19.16 6.45
C ALA A 117 -3.68 -17.75 7.04
N VAL A 118 -4.72 -16.93 6.85
CA VAL A 118 -4.82 -15.59 7.45
C VAL A 118 -4.71 -15.68 8.97
N GLY A 119 -5.50 -16.55 9.61
CA GLY A 119 -5.42 -16.76 11.06
C GLY A 119 -4.02 -17.15 11.53
N TYR A 120 -3.41 -18.13 10.85
CA TYR A 120 -2.06 -18.59 11.17
C TYR A 120 -1.00 -17.48 11.07
N TYR A 121 -0.93 -16.78 9.93
CA TYR A 121 0.09 -15.76 9.69
C TYR A 121 -0.14 -14.50 10.54
N ALA A 122 -1.39 -14.11 10.77
CA ALA A 122 -1.73 -12.99 11.64
C ALA A 122 -1.23 -13.25 13.07
N ASP A 123 -1.52 -14.42 13.63
CA ASP A 123 -1.10 -14.80 14.98
C ASP A 123 0.43 -14.97 15.08
N THR A 124 1.04 -15.60 14.07
CA THR A 124 2.47 -15.91 14.08
C THR A 124 3.34 -14.66 13.96
N TYR A 125 2.94 -13.71 13.11
CA TYR A 125 3.72 -12.50 12.84
C TYR A 125 3.24 -11.28 13.62
N GLY A 126 2.08 -11.35 14.27
CA GLY A 126 1.48 -10.20 14.98
C GLY A 126 1.07 -9.08 14.01
N ILE A 127 0.57 -9.45 12.83
CA ILE A 127 0.12 -8.52 11.78
C ILE A 127 -1.37 -8.69 11.50
N ALA A 128 -1.99 -7.69 10.88
CA ALA A 128 -3.35 -7.80 10.34
C ALA A 128 -3.33 -8.01 8.83
N PHE A 129 -4.41 -8.55 8.28
CA PHE A 129 -4.65 -8.65 6.84
C PHE A 129 -5.86 -7.79 6.45
N THR A 130 -5.97 -7.47 5.17
CA THR A 130 -7.15 -6.84 4.58
C THR A 130 -8.36 -7.79 4.61
N GLU A 131 -9.56 -7.25 4.37
CA GLU A 131 -10.66 -8.08 3.88
C GLU A 131 -10.26 -8.75 2.55
N PRO A 132 -10.75 -9.97 2.26
CA PRO A 132 -10.50 -10.63 0.99
C PRO A 132 -10.94 -9.77 -0.20
N GLY A 133 -9.99 -9.51 -1.10
CA GLY A 133 -10.23 -8.89 -2.39
C GLY A 133 -10.52 -9.98 -3.42
N VAL A 134 -11.55 -9.77 -4.24
CA VAL A 134 -11.92 -10.67 -5.34
C VAL A 134 -11.71 -9.91 -6.64
N PHE A 135 -10.79 -10.39 -7.47
CA PHE A 135 -10.45 -9.80 -8.74
C PHE A 135 -10.97 -10.66 -9.87
N ALA A 136 -11.89 -10.11 -10.66
CA ALA A 136 -12.28 -10.72 -11.93
C ALA A 136 -11.14 -10.48 -12.93
N ILE A 137 -10.54 -11.55 -13.43
CA ILE A 137 -9.51 -11.52 -14.45
C ILE A 137 -10.16 -12.00 -15.76
N PRO A 138 -10.39 -11.12 -16.74
CA PRO A 138 -11.09 -11.49 -17.98
C PRO A 138 -10.32 -12.53 -18.77
N ARG A 139 -8.99 -12.49 -18.69
CA ARG A 139 -8.08 -13.37 -19.40
C ARG A 139 -6.79 -13.61 -18.62
N LEU A 140 -6.72 -14.77 -17.98
CA LEU A 140 -5.49 -15.36 -17.47
C LEU A 140 -4.96 -16.35 -18.52
N GLU A 141 -3.65 -16.31 -18.80
CA GLU A 141 -2.98 -17.19 -19.78
C GLU A 141 -1.97 -18.10 -19.05
N ASP A 142 -2.35 -19.32 -18.66
CA ASP A 142 -1.51 -20.23 -17.86
C ASP A 142 -1.86 -21.75 -17.95
N PRO A 143 -1.59 -22.47 -19.06
CA PRO A 143 -0.98 -21.99 -20.31
C PRO A 143 -2.02 -21.55 -21.36
N ASP A 144 -3.24 -22.08 -21.28
CA ASP A 144 -4.33 -21.76 -22.20
C ASP A 144 -5.13 -20.57 -21.66
N PRO A 145 -5.59 -19.63 -22.51
CA PRO A 145 -6.32 -18.47 -22.03
C PRO A 145 -7.71 -18.78 -21.50
N HIS A 146 -8.05 -18.32 -20.30
CA HIS A 146 -9.37 -18.45 -19.69
C HIS A 146 -9.72 -17.28 -18.75
N PRO A 147 -11.01 -16.99 -18.49
CA PRO A 147 -11.38 -16.10 -17.40
C PRO A 147 -11.05 -16.75 -16.05
N PHE A 148 -10.72 -15.95 -15.06
CA PHE A 148 -10.35 -16.42 -13.74
C PHE A 148 -10.83 -15.46 -12.65
N GLU A 149 -11.10 -15.97 -11.46
CA GLU A 149 -11.42 -15.17 -10.29
C GLU A 149 -10.33 -15.41 -9.25
N LEU A 150 -9.55 -14.36 -8.97
CA LEU A 150 -8.48 -14.39 -7.99
C LEU A 150 -9.01 -13.87 -6.66
N THR A 151 -8.91 -14.66 -5.59
CA THR A 151 -9.23 -14.20 -4.23
C THR A 151 -7.95 -14.13 -3.41
N ALA A 152 -7.65 -12.95 -2.87
CA ALA A 152 -6.42 -12.72 -2.11
C ALA A 152 -6.62 -11.75 -0.95
N VAL A 153 -5.66 -11.71 -0.02
CA VAL A 153 -5.51 -10.65 0.97
C VAL A 153 -4.09 -10.11 0.95
N LEU A 154 -3.93 -8.86 1.39
CA LEU A 154 -2.61 -8.27 1.66
C LEU A 154 -2.41 -8.08 3.17
N SER A 155 -1.17 -8.19 3.63
CA SER A 155 -0.82 -7.75 4.98
C SER A 155 -0.99 -6.24 5.11
N ARG A 156 -1.53 -5.80 6.25
CA ARG A 156 -1.68 -4.37 6.60
C ARG A 156 -0.41 -3.86 7.27
N THR A 157 0.68 -3.92 6.52
CA THR A 157 2.04 -3.53 6.92
C THR A 157 2.56 -2.44 5.97
N GLU A 158 3.86 -2.16 6.01
CA GLU A 158 4.56 -1.48 4.91
C GLU A 158 5.00 -2.52 3.87
N PRO A 159 5.30 -2.11 2.62
CA PRO A 159 5.85 -3.01 1.61
C PRO A 159 7.26 -3.53 1.99
N PRO A 160 7.64 -4.74 1.56
CA PRO A 160 6.85 -5.63 0.72
C PRO A 160 5.71 -6.29 1.51
N TYR A 161 4.49 -6.25 0.95
CA TYR A 161 3.35 -6.88 1.59
C TYR A 161 3.45 -8.41 1.48
N LEU A 162 2.87 -9.13 2.44
CA LEU A 162 2.59 -10.54 2.29
C LEU A 162 1.21 -10.69 1.65
N GLU A 163 1.16 -11.30 0.47
CA GLU A 163 -0.08 -11.67 -0.19
C GLU A 163 -0.37 -13.16 0.03
N LEU A 164 -1.58 -13.45 0.51
CA LEU A 164 -2.08 -14.82 0.60
C LEU A 164 -3.20 -14.98 -0.43
N ILE A 165 -3.11 -16.03 -1.24
CA ILE A 165 -3.99 -16.25 -2.38
C ILE A 165 -4.71 -17.58 -2.21
N GLN A 166 -6.03 -17.59 -2.30
CA GLN A 166 -6.80 -18.83 -2.29
C GLN A 166 -6.48 -19.66 -3.53
N ALA A 167 -6.02 -20.89 -3.33
CA ALA A 167 -5.78 -21.84 -4.41
C ALA A 167 -7.08 -22.08 -5.21
N SER A 168 -6.98 -22.02 -6.53
CA SER A 168 -8.10 -22.25 -7.46
C SER A 168 -7.61 -22.64 -8.85
N GLY A 169 -8.42 -23.43 -9.57
CA GLY A 169 -8.07 -23.94 -10.90
C GLY A 169 -6.88 -24.92 -10.90
N ASP A 170 -6.30 -25.10 -12.08
CA ASP A 170 -5.19 -26.02 -12.38
C ASP A 170 -3.93 -25.30 -12.95
N GLY A 171 -3.97 -23.96 -13.07
CA GLY A 171 -2.88 -23.11 -13.55
C GLY A 171 -1.91 -22.59 -12.47
N ILE A 172 -1.45 -21.34 -12.62
CA ILE A 172 -0.42 -20.69 -11.79
C ILE A 172 -0.85 -20.45 -10.34
N ILE A 173 -2.16 -20.45 -10.06
CA ILE A 173 -2.76 -20.28 -8.73
C ILE A 173 -3.35 -21.61 -8.21
N SER A 174 -3.03 -22.75 -8.83
CA SER A 174 -3.57 -24.04 -8.43
C SER A 174 -3.04 -24.56 -7.09
N ALA A 175 -3.71 -25.60 -6.57
CA ALA A 175 -3.31 -26.25 -5.32
C ALA A 175 -1.89 -26.87 -5.38
N ASP A 176 -1.41 -27.23 -6.57
CA ASP A 176 -0.05 -27.75 -6.77
C ASP A 176 1.04 -26.69 -6.54
N LYS A 177 0.66 -25.41 -6.46
CA LYS A 177 1.54 -24.29 -6.17
C LYS A 177 1.57 -23.91 -4.69
N CYS A 178 0.76 -24.57 -3.85
CA CYS A 178 0.71 -24.30 -2.42
C CYS A 178 2.00 -24.67 -1.67
N GLY A 179 2.24 -24.01 -0.54
CA GLY A 179 3.27 -24.38 0.43
C GLY A 179 4.66 -23.79 0.17
N GLN A 180 4.76 -22.84 -0.77
CA GLN A 180 5.99 -22.10 -1.07
C GLN A 180 5.67 -20.64 -1.37
N ILE A 181 6.68 -19.77 -1.30
CA ILE A 181 6.61 -18.46 -1.94
C ILE A 181 6.51 -18.71 -3.45
N LEU A 182 5.44 -18.24 -4.06
CA LEU A 182 5.22 -18.41 -5.49
C LEU A 182 6.06 -17.41 -6.29
N TYR A 183 6.03 -16.14 -5.89
CA TYR A 183 6.74 -15.06 -6.56
C TYR A 183 7.07 -13.88 -5.63
N HIS A 184 7.97 -13.04 -6.12
CA HIS A 184 8.27 -11.71 -5.61
C HIS A 184 7.79 -10.67 -6.61
N ALA A 185 6.86 -9.81 -6.19
CA ALA A 185 6.20 -8.85 -7.08
C ALA A 185 6.93 -7.51 -7.11
N TYR A 186 7.00 -6.92 -8.31
CA TYR A 186 7.63 -5.64 -8.56
C TYR A 186 6.74 -4.73 -9.40
N TRP A 187 6.78 -3.44 -9.11
CA TRP A 187 6.18 -2.42 -9.97
C TRP A 187 6.98 -2.24 -11.25
N GLU A 188 6.29 -2.35 -12.40
CA GLU A 188 6.87 -2.18 -13.73
C GLU A 188 6.21 -0.99 -14.44
N PRO A 189 6.98 0.08 -14.73
CA PRO A 189 6.46 1.26 -15.42
C PRO A 189 6.18 1.04 -16.92
N ASP A 190 6.77 0.01 -17.55
CA ASP A 190 6.56 -0.30 -18.98
C ASP A 190 6.33 -1.80 -19.20
N MET A 191 5.08 -2.20 -18.98
CA MET A 191 4.64 -3.60 -19.14
C MET A 191 4.79 -4.11 -20.57
N ALA A 192 4.64 -3.24 -21.58
CA ALA A 192 4.74 -3.64 -22.98
C ALA A 192 6.20 -3.99 -23.35
N SER A 193 7.14 -3.11 -22.99
CA SER A 193 8.57 -3.38 -23.18
C SER A 193 9.04 -4.58 -22.35
N ARG A 194 8.54 -4.72 -21.11
CA ARG A 194 8.85 -5.88 -20.26
C ARG A 194 8.34 -7.19 -20.87
N TRP A 195 7.11 -7.20 -21.41
CA TRP A 195 6.53 -8.36 -22.08
C TRP A 195 7.38 -8.80 -23.28
N GLU A 196 7.81 -7.87 -24.14
CA GLU A 196 8.68 -8.22 -25.27
C GLU A 196 10.02 -8.77 -24.79
N TRP A 197 10.64 -8.15 -23.79
CA TRP A 197 11.90 -8.63 -23.21
C TRP A 197 11.77 -10.04 -22.62
N LEU A 198 10.70 -10.31 -21.86
CA LEU A 198 10.45 -11.63 -21.26
C LEU A 198 10.31 -12.74 -22.31
N LYS A 199 9.78 -12.43 -23.49
CA LYS A 199 9.64 -13.39 -24.59
C LYS A 199 10.93 -13.65 -25.37
N THR A 200 11.87 -12.70 -25.39
CA THR A 200 13.05 -12.77 -26.26
C THR A 200 14.35 -13.05 -25.51
N GLU A 201 14.55 -12.38 -24.38
CA GLU A 201 15.82 -12.36 -23.64
C GLU A 201 15.67 -12.85 -22.19
N GLY A 202 14.51 -12.61 -21.58
CA GLY A 202 14.23 -12.92 -20.19
C GLY A 202 13.99 -14.42 -19.93
N PRO A 203 13.66 -14.77 -18.67
CA PRO A 203 13.41 -16.17 -18.27
C PRO A 203 12.14 -16.78 -18.91
N GLY A 204 11.35 -16.03 -19.67
CA GLY A 204 10.03 -16.45 -20.13
C GLY A 204 8.91 -16.08 -19.15
N VAL A 205 7.67 -16.36 -19.57
CA VAL A 205 6.45 -16.08 -18.80
C VAL A 205 5.72 -17.39 -18.55
N GLU A 206 5.32 -17.64 -17.29
CA GLU A 206 4.48 -18.79 -16.91
C GLU A 206 3.00 -18.40 -16.82
N ALA A 207 2.71 -17.13 -16.50
CA ALA A 207 1.34 -16.60 -16.53
C ALA A 207 1.28 -15.12 -16.95
N ALA A 208 0.24 -14.76 -17.69
CA ALA A 208 -0.05 -13.35 -18.03
C ALA A 208 -1.52 -13.01 -17.76
N PHE A 209 -1.75 -11.83 -17.18
CA PHE A 209 -3.07 -11.32 -16.82
C PHE A 209 -3.41 -10.16 -17.75
N ARG A 210 -4.50 -10.29 -18.53
CA ARG A 210 -4.90 -9.33 -19.58
C ARG A 210 -6.37 -8.97 -19.49
N MET A 211 -6.70 -7.81 -20.06
CA MET A 211 -8.10 -7.39 -20.27
C MET A 211 -8.71 -8.09 -21.48
N ASP A 212 -7.92 -8.25 -22.54
CA ASP A 212 -8.28 -8.93 -23.78
C ASP A 212 -7.04 -9.50 -24.49
N GLU A 213 -7.25 -10.22 -25.59
CA GLU A 213 -6.20 -10.91 -26.37
C GLU A 213 -5.11 -9.97 -26.92
N HIS A 214 -5.41 -8.69 -27.14
CA HIS A 214 -4.51 -7.74 -27.79
C HIS A 214 -3.92 -6.71 -26.84
N SER A 215 -4.55 -6.49 -25.69
CA SER A 215 -4.05 -5.62 -24.60
C SER A 215 -2.72 -6.13 -24.06
N ALA A 216 -1.78 -5.24 -23.72
CA ALA A 216 -0.60 -5.63 -22.94
C ALA A 216 -1.04 -6.19 -21.57
N PRO A 217 -0.31 -7.16 -20.98
CA PRO A 217 -0.63 -7.66 -19.65
C PRO A 217 -0.54 -6.54 -18.61
N PHE A 218 -1.47 -6.51 -17.66
CA PHE A 218 -1.39 -5.64 -16.48
C PHE A 218 -0.67 -6.31 -15.31
N SER A 219 -0.54 -7.65 -15.33
CA SER A 219 0.39 -8.42 -14.50
C SER A 219 1.00 -9.58 -15.31
N MET A 220 2.23 -9.97 -14.99
CA MET A 220 2.94 -11.11 -15.58
C MET A 220 3.78 -11.84 -14.54
N ILE A 221 3.70 -13.16 -14.49
CA ILE A 221 4.55 -14.00 -13.64
C ILE A 221 5.57 -14.72 -14.53
N THR A 222 6.85 -14.56 -14.23
CA THR A 222 7.92 -15.19 -15.00
C THR A 222 7.92 -16.72 -14.84
N ALA A 223 8.58 -17.41 -15.76
CA ALA A 223 9.04 -18.77 -15.47
C ALA A 223 10.04 -18.73 -14.28
N PRO A 224 10.29 -19.88 -13.63
CA PRO A 224 11.26 -19.96 -12.55
C PRO A 224 12.66 -19.52 -13.00
N ASP A 225 13.30 -18.71 -12.17
CA ASP A 225 14.71 -18.38 -12.30
C ASP A 225 15.60 -19.60 -11.95
N PRO A 226 16.94 -19.52 -12.12
CA PRO A 226 17.85 -20.61 -11.79
C PRO A 226 17.83 -21.08 -10.32
N PHE A 227 17.18 -20.34 -9.43
CA PHE A 227 17.03 -20.65 -8.01
C PHE A 227 15.61 -21.10 -7.65
N GLY A 228 14.71 -21.19 -8.64
CA GLY A 228 13.33 -21.64 -8.47
C GLY A 228 12.34 -20.53 -8.10
N ASN A 229 12.76 -19.27 -8.03
CA ASN A 229 11.87 -18.15 -7.72
C ASN A 229 11.22 -17.61 -8.99
N ARG A 230 10.10 -16.89 -8.83
CA ARG A 230 9.47 -16.14 -9.91
C ARG A 230 9.42 -14.67 -9.56
N ILE A 231 9.35 -13.86 -10.59
CA ILE A 231 9.06 -12.44 -10.47
C ILE A 231 7.64 -12.22 -11.00
N GLU A 232 6.82 -11.53 -10.23
CA GLU A 232 5.61 -10.91 -10.78
C GLU A 232 5.94 -9.46 -11.15
N TYR A 233 5.67 -9.07 -12.39
CA TYR A 233 5.69 -7.67 -12.79
C TYR A 233 4.26 -7.16 -12.82
N VAL A 234 3.98 -6.10 -12.08
CA VAL A 234 2.66 -5.47 -11.98
C VAL A 234 2.76 -4.04 -12.50
N GLY A 235 1.84 -3.64 -13.37
CA GLY A 235 1.79 -2.26 -13.89
C GLY A 235 1.66 -1.24 -12.76
N VAL A 236 2.42 -0.14 -12.85
CA VAL A 236 2.39 0.96 -11.85
C VAL A 236 1.01 1.60 -11.69
N GLU A 237 0.09 1.41 -12.64
CA GLU A 237 -1.29 1.86 -12.60
C GLU A 237 -2.08 1.21 -11.45
N ALA A 238 -1.68 0.01 -11.00
CA ALA A 238 -2.28 -0.68 -9.87
C ALA A 238 -1.69 -0.27 -8.51
N ALA A 239 -0.65 0.57 -8.48
CA ALA A 239 0.08 0.89 -7.25
C ALA A 239 -0.78 1.60 -6.20
N ASP A 240 -1.44 2.69 -6.59
CA ASP A 240 -2.29 3.48 -5.70
C ASP A 240 -3.45 2.64 -5.11
N PRO A 241 -4.29 1.96 -5.92
CA PRO A 241 -5.42 1.21 -5.37
C PRO A 241 -5.00 0.03 -4.48
N LEU A 242 -3.92 -0.69 -4.83
CA LEU A 242 -3.47 -1.84 -4.02
C LEU A 242 -2.78 -1.39 -2.72
N THR A 243 -2.05 -0.27 -2.75
CA THR A 243 -1.50 0.35 -1.53
C THR A 243 -2.62 0.85 -0.62
N GLU A 244 -3.66 1.46 -1.19
CA GLU A 244 -4.83 1.91 -0.44
C GLU A 244 -5.60 0.74 0.18
N TRP A 245 -5.72 -0.39 -0.53
CA TRP A 245 -6.29 -1.62 0.01
C TRP A 245 -5.52 -2.12 1.24
N ALA A 246 -4.20 -2.26 1.14
CA ALA A 246 -3.36 -2.69 2.26
C ALA A 246 -3.48 -1.73 3.47
N ARG A 247 -3.53 -0.42 3.20
CA ARG A 247 -3.63 0.61 4.25
C ARG A 247 -5.00 0.59 4.95
N THR A 248 -6.08 0.61 4.19
CA THR A 248 -7.45 0.74 4.72
C THR A 248 -8.04 -0.58 5.20
N GLY A 249 -7.58 -1.71 4.64
CA GLY A 249 -8.17 -3.02 4.86
C GLY A 249 -9.31 -3.35 3.88
N VAL A 250 -9.76 -2.43 3.03
CA VAL A 250 -10.92 -2.61 2.14
C VAL A 250 -10.52 -2.27 0.71
N LEU A 251 -10.82 -3.17 -0.23
CA LEU A 251 -10.46 -2.98 -1.63
C LEU A 251 -11.28 -1.80 -2.21
N PRO A 252 -10.63 -0.79 -2.82
CA PRO A 252 -11.37 0.30 -3.45
C PRO A 252 -12.29 -0.20 -4.57
N SER A 253 -13.46 0.40 -4.73
CA SER A 253 -14.40 0.04 -5.79
C SER A 253 -13.80 0.31 -7.18
N GLY A 254 -13.87 -0.66 -8.09
CA GLY A 254 -13.36 -0.54 -9.46
C GLY A 254 -11.89 -0.98 -9.63
N VAL A 255 -11.36 -1.74 -8.67
CA VAL A 255 -10.04 -2.38 -8.72
C VAL A 255 -10.22 -3.87 -8.97
N GLY A 256 -9.54 -4.41 -9.96
CA GLY A 256 -9.96 -5.63 -10.67
C GLY A 256 -10.69 -5.24 -11.94
N ALA A 257 -10.42 -5.95 -13.03
CA ALA A 257 -10.85 -5.60 -14.39
C ALA A 257 -12.33 -5.23 -14.52
#